data_AF-A0A8J4QCK8-F1
#
_entry.id   AF-A0A8J4QCK8-F1
#
_cell.length_a   1.000
_cell.length_b   1.000
_cell.length_c   1.000
_cell.angle_alpha   90.00
_cell.angle_beta   90.00
_cell.angle_gamma   90.00
#
_symmetry.space_group_name_H-M   'P 1'
#
loop_
_entity.id
_entity.type
_entity.pdbx_description
1 polymer ?
#
loop_
_entity_poly.entity_id
_entity_poly.type
_entity_poly.pdbx_seq_one_letter_code
_entity_poly.pdbx_strand_id
1 'polypeptide(L)'
;MGGGGGGRGRSRTQRKHFKQSRENVWKRPKSDPSSEDNNNNNNNNNNGNDNRDPHWQPFATQNPAFDEYYKGQGIVSEEEWDSFMEVLRKPLPAAFRINSSSQFCDDIRSQLENEFMKSLQSEVTNGEEDAIRPLPWYPENLAWHSNFSRMQLRKNQTLEKFHEFLKLENEIGNITRQEAVSMVPPLFLDVCPDHFVLDSKQFTVH
;
A
#
# COMPACT_ATOMS: atom_id res chain seq x y z
N MET A 1 -57.36 -27.94 30.29
CA MET A 1 -56.27 -28.71 30.94
C MET A 1 -54.97 -28.13 30.41
N GLY A 2 -54.37 -27.16 31.11
CA GLY A 2 -53.30 -27.37 32.10
C GLY A 2 -51.95 -27.34 31.35
N GLY A 3 -51.19 -26.23 31.35
CA GLY A 3 -50.22 -25.86 32.39
C GLY A 3 -48.93 -26.67 32.20
N GLY A 4 -47.69 -26.17 32.13
CA GLY A 4 -47.06 -24.88 32.35
C GLY A 4 -45.52 -25.10 32.39
N GLY A 5 -44.75 -24.02 32.46
CA GLY A 5 -43.30 -24.01 32.74
C GLY A 5 -42.44 -23.84 31.49
N GLY A 6 -41.62 -22.80 31.28
CA GLY A 6 -40.96 -21.90 32.23
C GLY A 6 -39.45 -22.05 32.04
N GLY A 7 -38.77 -21.10 31.38
CA GLY A 7 -37.37 -21.33 31.00
C GLY A 7 -36.60 -20.16 30.37
N ARG A 8 -36.45 -19.08 31.14
CA ARG A 8 -35.25 -18.22 31.20
C ARG A 8 -34.85 -17.41 29.95
N GLY A 9 -35.09 -16.10 30.07
CA GLY A 9 -34.43 -15.09 29.25
C GLY A 9 -32.91 -15.17 29.30
N ARG A 10 -32.30 -14.96 28.13
CA ARG A 10 -30.94 -14.46 28.00
C ARG A 10 -31.02 -13.10 27.32
N SER A 11 -31.14 -12.07 28.14
CA SER A 11 -30.73 -10.71 27.80
C SER A 11 -29.37 -10.79 27.14
N ARG A 12 -29.28 -10.42 25.86
CA ARG A 12 -28.01 -10.26 25.15
C ARG A 12 -27.36 -8.98 25.66
N THR A 13 -26.79 -9.05 26.85
CA THR A 13 -26.09 -7.95 27.51
C THR A 13 -24.69 -7.80 26.94
N GLN A 14 -24.57 -7.40 25.66
CA GLN A 14 -23.32 -6.90 25.09
C GLN A 14 -23.58 -5.92 23.93
N ARG A 15 -24.40 -4.89 24.17
CA ARG A 15 -24.52 -3.73 23.26
C ARG A 15 -24.73 -2.41 24.02
N LYS A 16 -24.13 -2.28 25.21
CA LYS A 16 -24.17 -1.02 26.00
C LYS A 16 -22.86 -0.22 26.01
N HIS A 17 -21.76 -0.74 25.47
CA HIS A 17 -20.48 -0.01 25.41
C HIS A 17 -20.20 0.75 24.09
N PHE A 18 -21.08 0.64 23.09
CA PHE A 18 -21.03 1.46 21.86
C PHE A 18 -22.06 2.62 21.88
N LYS A 19 -22.39 3.14 23.07
CA LYS A 19 -23.30 4.28 23.25
C LYS A 19 -22.60 5.63 23.34
N GLN A 20 -21.28 5.66 23.19
CA GLN A 20 -20.57 6.90 22.91
C GLN A 20 -20.29 6.93 21.42
N SER A 21 -21.09 7.71 20.69
CA SER A 21 -20.75 8.16 19.35
C SER A 21 -19.44 8.94 19.48
N ARG A 22 -18.31 8.29 19.24
CA ARG A 22 -17.08 9.03 18.94
C ARG A 22 -17.36 9.79 17.65
N GLU A 23 -17.03 11.07 17.63
CA GLU A 23 -17.09 11.84 16.40
C GLU A 23 -16.26 11.12 15.34
N ASN A 24 -16.92 10.76 14.24
CA ASN A 24 -16.23 10.19 13.10
C ASN A 24 -15.45 11.32 12.42
N VAL A 25 -14.18 11.48 12.80
CA VAL A 25 -13.25 12.49 12.25
C VAL A 25 -13.09 12.34 10.72
N TRP A 26 -13.47 11.19 10.15
CA TRP A 26 -13.45 10.92 8.71
C TRP A 26 -14.64 11.48 7.93
N LYS A 27 -15.71 11.91 8.60
CA LYS A 27 -16.88 12.50 7.92
C LYS A 27 -16.76 14.02 7.93
N ARG A 28 -16.50 14.58 6.76
CA ARG A 28 -16.63 16.03 6.53
C ARG A 28 -18.10 16.43 6.63
N PRO A 29 -18.44 17.54 7.32
CA PRO A 29 -19.77 18.09 7.24
C PRO A 29 -20.04 18.51 5.79
N LYS A 30 -21.17 18.08 5.22
CA LYS A 30 -21.66 18.62 3.97
C LYS A 30 -22.05 20.08 4.24
N SER A 31 -21.38 21.02 3.58
CA SER A 31 -21.82 22.39 3.51
C SER A 31 -23.09 22.44 2.66
N ASP A 32 -24.25 22.69 3.29
CA ASP A 32 -25.48 23.04 2.59
C ASP A 32 -25.33 24.43 1.96
N PRO A 33 -25.65 24.63 0.67
CA PRO A 33 -25.73 25.95 0.08
C PRO A 33 -27.16 26.46 0.23
N SER A 34 -27.41 27.27 1.25
CA SER A 34 -28.67 28.03 1.36
C SER A 34 -28.39 29.53 1.33
N SER A 35 -28.93 30.19 0.29
CA SER A 35 -29.56 31.53 0.25
C SER A 35 -28.84 32.68 0.95
N GLU A 36 -28.58 33.86 0.41
CA GLU A 36 -29.13 34.67 -0.69
C GLU A 36 -28.22 35.92 -0.70
N ASP A 37 -27.89 36.51 -1.85
CA ASP A 37 -28.34 37.88 -2.16
C ASP A 37 -27.89 38.37 -3.55
N ASN A 38 -28.79 39.14 -4.17
CA ASN A 38 -28.66 39.79 -5.46
C ASN A 38 -27.61 40.93 -5.43
N ASN A 39 -26.81 41.13 -6.49
CA ASN A 39 -26.92 42.29 -7.39
C ASN A 39 -25.79 42.38 -8.45
N ASN A 40 -26.21 42.71 -9.67
CA ASN A 40 -25.58 43.60 -10.66
C ASN A 40 -24.20 43.33 -11.33
N ASN A 41 -24.33 43.21 -12.66
CA ASN A 41 -23.60 43.91 -13.74
C ASN A 41 -22.13 43.61 -14.09
N ASN A 42 -22.02 43.25 -15.38
CA ASN A 42 -21.05 43.67 -16.39
C ASN A 42 -19.63 43.08 -16.44
N ASN A 43 -19.40 42.53 -17.65
CA ASN A 43 -18.20 42.59 -18.49
C ASN A 43 -17.07 41.56 -18.32
N ASN A 44 -16.86 40.91 -19.47
CA ASN A 44 -15.61 40.56 -20.13
C ASN A 44 -14.78 39.36 -19.62
N ASN A 45 -14.58 38.46 -20.59
CA ASN A 45 -13.33 37.79 -20.94
C ASN A 45 -12.62 37.01 -19.82
N ASN A 46 -12.82 35.70 -19.80
CA ASN A 46 -11.84 34.76 -20.34
C ASN A 46 -12.32 33.32 -20.15
N ASN A 47 -12.23 32.56 -21.23
CA ASN A 47 -12.72 31.20 -21.34
C ASN A 47 -11.71 30.25 -20.67
N GLY A 48 -12.20 29.40 -19.76
CA GLY A 48 -11.57 28.12 -19.38
C GLY A 48 -10.63 28.13 -18.17
N ASN A 49 -11.04 28.62 -17.00
CA ASN A 49 -10.38 28.25 -15.75
C ASN A 49 -10.96 26.92 -15.25
N ASP A 50 -10.17 25.87 -15.45
CA ASP A 50 -10.40 24.49 -15.06
C ASP A 50 -10.44 24.42 -13.51
N ASN A 51 -11.65 24.54 -12.94
CA ASN A 51 -11.92 24.53 -11.51
C ASN A 51 -11.68 23.11 -10.96
N ARG A 52 -10.41 22.75 -10.76
CA ARG A 52 -10.01 21.50 -10.11
C ARG A 52 -10.19 21.68 -8.61
N ASP A 53 -11.19 20.97 -8.10
CA ASP A 53 -11.53 20.76 -6.70
C ASP A 53 -10.28 20.74 -5.76
N PRO A 54 -10.10 21.70 -4.84
CA PRO A 54 -8.86 21.87 -4.08
C PRO A 54 -8.78 21.06 -2.78
N HIS A 55 -9.61 20.03 -2.56
CA HIS A 55 -9.78 19.46 -1.22
C HIS A 55 -8.99 18.18 -0.85
N TRP A 56 -7.82 17.94 -1.45
CA TRP A 56 -6.94 16.88 -0.91
C TRP A 56 -6.09 17.40 0.27
N GLN A 57 -6.60 17.16 1.47
CA GLN A 57 -5.89 17.14 2.77
C GLN A 57 -4.80 16.06 2.88
N PRO A 58 -3.47 16.32 2.98
CA PRO A 58 -2.55 15.28 3.42
C PRO A 58 -3.00 14.71 4.78
N PHE A 59 -2.95 13.38 4.94
CA PHE A 59 -3.30 12.76 6.23
C PHE A 59 -2.30 13.19 7.31
N ALA A 60 -2.78 13.46 8.52
CA ALA A 60 -1.91 13.69 9.65
C ALA A 60 -1.08 12.44 9.94
N THR A 61 0.23 12.51 9.70
CA THR A 61 1.20 11.42 9.91
C THR A 61 1.75 11.39 11.35
N GLN A 62 1.13 12.16 12.26
CA GLN A 62 1.52 12.26 13.66
C GLN A 62 0.37 11.79 14.55
N ASN A 63 0.67 10.87 15.47
CA ASN A 63 -0.26 10.37 16.46
C ASN A 63 0.45 10.29 17.83
N PRO A 64 0.15 11.19 18.77
CA PRO A 64 0.82 11.21 20.07
C PRO A 64 0.70 9.88 20.85
N ALA A 65 -0.43 9.17 20.72
CA ALA A 65 -0.62 7.89 21.39
C ALA A 65 0.25 6.77 20.78
N PHE A 66 0.55 6.85 19.48
CA PHE A 66 1.50 5.96 18.83
C PHE A 66 2.91 6.23 19.36
N ASP A 67 3.32 7.50 19.40
CA ASP A 67 4.65 7.89 19.85
C ASP A 67 4.89 7.51 21.32
N GLU A 68 3.95 7.81 22.23
CA GLU A 68 4.06 7.45 23.65
C GLU A 68 4.17 5.94 23.84
N TYR A 69 3.31 5.16 23.15
CA TYR A 69 3.30 3.71 23.27
C TYR A 69 4.61 3.09 22.78
N TYR A 70 5.06 3.45 21.58
CA TYR A 70 6.24 2.81 20.96
C TYR A 70 7.57 3.36 21.51
N LYS A 71 7.65 4.62 21.96
CA LYS A 71 8.79 5.12 22.74
C LYS A 71 8.94 4.34 24.05
N GLY A 72 7.84 4.12 24.76
CA GLY A 72 7.85 3.38 26.03
C GLY A 72 8.30 1.92 25.93
N GLN A 73 8.26 1.32 24.74
CA GLN A 73 8.78 -0.04 24.50
C GLN A 73 10.31 -0.09 24.38
N GLY A 74 10.98 1.06 24.17
CA GLY A 74 12.44 1.11 24.01
C GLY A 74 12.96 0.33 22.80
N ILE A 75 12.23 0.37 21.67
CA ILE A 75 12.61 -0.35 20.43
C ILE A 75 13.89 0.23 19.81
N VAL A 76 14.08 1.55 19.94
CA VAL A 76 15.27 2.30 19.53
C VAL A 76 15.67 3.25 20.67
N SER A 77 16.89 3.78 20.65
CA SER A 77 17.30 4.79 21.62
C SER A 77 16.54 6.10 21.43
N GLU A 78 16.50 6.96 22.46
CA GLU A 78 15.78 8.24 22.37
C GLU A 78 16.36 9.15 21.28
N GLU A 79 17.67 9.08 21.06
CA GLU A 79 18.38 9.86 20.04
C GLU A 79 18.06 9.41 18.61
N GLU A 80 17.73 8.12 18.41
CA GLU A 80 17.40 7.55 17.10
C GLU A 80 15.91 7.66 16.76
N TRP A 81 15.07 8.04 17.73
CA TRP A 81 13.62 8.04 17.57
C TRP A 81 13.14 8.87 16.37
N ASP A 82 13.69 10.08 16.21
CA ASP A 82 13.26 10.97 15.15
C ASP A 82 13.63 10.42 13.77
N SER A 83 14.81 9.81 13.62
CA SER A 83 15.23 9.13 12.40
C SER A 83 14.39 7.89 12.12
N PHE A 84 14.07 7.09 13.14
CA PHE A 84 13.17 5.95 13.02
C PHE A 84 11.79 6.37 12.51
N MET A 85 11.21 7.43 13.09
CA MET A 85 9.93 7.97 12.67
C MET A 85 9.98 8.60 11.27
N GLU A 86 11.11 9.19 10.88
CA GLU A 86 11.31 9.65 9.51
C GLU A 86 11.22 8.49 8.51
N VAL A 87 11.85 7.35 8.82
CA VAL A 87 11.80 6.15 7.98
C VAL A 87 10.39 5.56 7.92
N LEU A 88 9.68 5.44 9.05
CA LEU A 88 8.31 4.92 9.07
C LEU A 88 7.32 5.76 8.25
N ARG A 89 7.61 7.05 8.06
CA ARG A 89 6.77 7.95 7.24
C ARG A 89 7.08 7.86 5.75
N LYS A 90 8.20 7.24 5.34
CA LYS A 90 8.54 7.06 3.93
C LYS A 90 7.65 5.95 3.34
N PRO A 91 7.08 6.15 2.14
CA PRO A 91 6.33 5.09 1.47
C PRO A 91 7.25 3.92 1.16
N LEU A 92 6.74 2.70 1.34
CA LEU A 92 7.47 1.50 0.96
C LEU A 92 7.69 1.46 -0.56
N PRO A 93 8.87 1.03 -1.03
CA PRO A 93 9.10 0.80 -2.44
C PRO A 93 8.15 -0.29 -2.95
N ALA A 94 7.85 -0.27 -4.25
CA ALA A 94 7.09 -1.34 -4.85
C ALA A 94 7.95 -2.60 -4.92
N ALA A 95 7.39 -3.75 -4.55
CA ALA A 95 8.08 -5.03 -4.62
C ALA A 95 7.23 -6.06 -5.38
N PHE A 96 7.92 -6.96 -6.08
CA PHE A 96 7.32 -8.08 -6.79
C PHE A 96 8.24 -9.30 -6.77
N ARG A 97 7.66 -10.47 -6.99
CA ARG A 97 8.35 -11.76 -7.01
C ARG A 97 8.09 -12.47 -8.34
N ILE A 98 9.13 -13.07 -8.91
CA ILE A 98 9.08 -13.99 -10.03
C ILE A 98 8.67 -15.37 -9.53
N ASN A 99 7.73 -15.99 -10.23
CA ASN A 99 7.28 -17.34 -9.95
C ASN A 99 8.33 -18.35 -10.42
N SER A 100 9.01 -19.01 -9.47
CA SER A 100 10.04 -20.02 -9.76
C SER A 100 9.50 -21.26 -10.48
N SER A 101 8.19 -21.53 -10.42
CA SER A 101 7.58 -22.65 -11.16
C SER A 101 7.32 -22.32 -12.63
N SER A 102 7.54 -21.08 -13.07
CA SER A 102 7.38 -20.69 -14.47
C SER A 102 8.56 -21.16 -15.30
N GLN A 103 8.29 -21.71 -16.49
CA GLN A 103 9.33 -22.06 -17.46
C GLN A 103 10.13 -20.85 -17.97
N PHE A 104 9.61 -19.63 -17.79
CA PHE A 104 10.23 -18.38 -18.22
C PHE A 104 10.99 -17.67 -17.08
N CYS A 105 11.10 -18.29 -15.91
CA CYS A 105 11.70 -17.67 -14.71
C CYS A 105 13.09 -17.09 -14.99
N ASP A 106 13.97 -17.87 -15.62
CA ASP A 106 15.33 -17.44 -15.95
C ASP A 106 15.39 -16.33 -17.01
N ASP A 107 14.50 -16.39 -18.00
CA ASP A 107 14.42 -15.37 -19.06
C ASP A 107 13.96 -14.02 -18.48
N ILE A 108 12.94 -14.04 -17.62
CA ILE A 108 12.41 -12.85 -16.93
C ILE A 108 13.48 -12.24 -16.03
N ARG A 109 14.15 -13.07 -15.23
CA ARG A 109 15.27 -12.62 -14.38
C ARG A 109 16.38 -12.00 -15.23
N SER A 110 16.74 -12.64 -16.34
CA SER A 110 17.78 -12.14 -17.25
C SER A 110 17.40 -10.82 -17.92
N GLN A 111 16.14 -10.64 -18.33
CA GLN A 111 15.64 -9.37 -18.88
C GLN A 111 15.68 -8.25 -17.84
N LEU A 112 15.31 -8.53 -16.59
CA LEU A 112 15.38 -7.56 -15.50
C LEU A 112 16.83 -7.11 -15.23
N GLU A 113 17.76 -8.06 -15.12
CA GLU A 113 19.18 -7.78 -14.83
C GLU A 113 19.90 -7.10 -16.01
N ASN A 114 19.68 -7.58 -17.24
CA ASN A 114 20.52 -7.19 -18.37
C ASN A 114 19.96 -6.04 -19.20
N GLU A 115 18.63 -5.87 -19.24
CA GLU A 115 17.95 -4.86 -20.05
C GLU A 115 17.38 -3.77 -19.16
N PHE A 116 16.39 -4.10 -18.32
CA PHE A 116 15.63 -3.09 -17.57
C PHE A 116 16.48 -2.36 -16.54
N MET A 117 17.32 -3.07 -15.77
CA MET A 117 18.18 -2.43 -14.76
C MET A 117 19.04 -1.34 -15.40
N LYS A 118 19.66 -1.63 -16.55
CA LYS A 118 20.53 -0.67 -17.27
C LYS A 118 19.73 0.45 -17.93
N SER A 119 18.63 0.12 -18.62
CA SER A 119 17.82 1.12 -19.33
C SER A 119 17.13 2.08 -18.37
N LEU A 120 16.71 1.60 -17.20
CA LEU A 120 16.00 2.41 -16.21
C LEU A 120 16.97 3.25 -15.38
N GLN A 121 18.21 2.77 -15.15
CA GLN A 121 19.25 3.56 -14.48
C GLN A 121 19.57 4.87 -15.22
N SER A 122 19.58 4.87 -16.56
CA SER A 122 19.81 6.09 -17.34
C SER A 122 18.67 7.12 -17.25
N GLU A 123 17.48 6.72 -16.79
CA GLU A 123 16.29 7.58 -16.70
C GLU A 123 16.08 8.18 -15.30
N VAL A 124 16.84 7.73 -14.29
CA VAL A 124 16.79 8.27 -12.94
C VAL A 124 17.72 9.49 -12.85
N THR A 125 17.15 10.68 -12.97
CA THR A 125 17.84 11.94 -12.70
C THR A 125 17.74 12.28 -11.20
N ASN A 126 18.87 12.56 -10.55
CA ASN A 126 19.04 13.01 -9.16
C ASN A 126 19.08 11.93 -8.07
N GLY A 127 20.26 11.31 -7.86
CA GLY A 127 20.69 10.83 -6.53
C GLY A 127 19.81 9.80 -5.81
N GLU A 128 18.77 9.28 -6.45
CA GLU A 128 17.92 8.22 -5.92
C GLU A 128 18.60 6.86 -6.08
N GLU A 129 18.39 6.01 -5.08
CA GLU A 129 18.79 4.60 -5.09
C GLU A 129 18.27 3.88 -6.35
N ASP A 130 19.01 2.87 -6.82
CA ASP A 130 18.76 2.10 -8.04
C ASP A 130 17.28 1.99 -8.44
N ALA A 131 16.98 2.36 -9.69
CA ALA A 131 15.65 2.32 -10.31
C ALA A 131 14.87 1.03 -10.00
N ILE A 132 15.54 -0.09 -10.22
CA ILE A 132 15.12 -1.43 -9.83
C ILE A 132 16.33 -2.20 -9.32
N ARG A 133 16.13 -3.08 -8.33
CA ARG A 133 17.19 -3.95 -7.81
C ARG A 133 16.63 -5.26 -7.25
N PRO A 134 17.38 -6.37 -7.32
CA PRO A 134 17.00 -7.58 -6.64
C PRO A 134 17.08 -7.40 -5.12
N LEU A 135 16.27 -8.16 -4.41
CA LEU A 135 16.30 -8.27 -2.95
C LEU A 135 17.46 -9.21 -2.54
N PRO A 136 18.53 -8.71 -1.89
CA PRO A 136 19.75 -9.52 -1.66
C PRO A 136 19.54 -10.75 -0.79
N TRP A 137 18.51 -10.73 0.08
CA TRP A 137 18.17 -11.83 0.98
C TRP A 137 17.18 -12.82 0.36
N TYR A 138 16.58 -12.51 -0.80
CA TYR A 138 15.67 -13.42 -1.47
C TYR A 138 16.47 -14.35 -2.41
N PRO A 139 16.27 -15.68 -2.37
CA PRO A 139 17.05 -16.62 -3.17
C PRO A 139 16.99 -16.33 -4.68
N GLU A 140 18.10 -16.62 -5.37
CA GLU A 140 18.18 -16.66 -6.84
C GLU A 140 17.77 -15.35 -7.55
N ASN A 141 17.82 -14.21 -6.86
CA ASN A 141 17.36 -12.91 -7.39
C ASN A 141 15.92 -12.95 -7.93
N LEU A 142 15.04 -13.75 -7.32
CA LEU A 142 13.65 -13.88 -7.79
C LEU A 142 12.70 -12.84 -7.22
N ALA A 143 13.15 -11.98 -6.31
CA ALA A 143 12.34 -10.88 -5.80
C ALA A 143 13.05 -9.55 -6.02
N TRP A 144 12.28 -8.53 -6.37
CA TRP A 144 12.79 -7.26 -6.87
C TRP A 144 12.05 -6.08 -6.24
N HIS A 145 12.78 -4.99 -6.05
CA HIS A 145 12.25 -3.67 -5.70
C HIS A 145 12.25 -2.76 -6.92
N SER A 146 11.26 -1.88 -6.98
CA SER A 146 11.18 -0.76 -7.89
C SER A 146 10.83 0.51 -7.13
N ASN A 147 11.62 1.56 -7.37
CA ASN A 147 11.45 2.86 -6.74
C ASN A 147 10.49 3.78 -7.52
N PHE A 148 9.84 3.27 -8.57
CA PHE A 148 8.90 4.05 -9.37
C PHE A 148 7.50 4.05 -8.77
N SER A 149 6.94 5.25 -8.56
CA SER A 149 5.51 5.41 -8.35
C SER A 149 4.72 5.06 -9.63
N ARG A 150 3.45 4.72 -9.46
CA ARG A 150 2.51 4.46 -10.58
C ARG A 150 2.44 5.63 -11.58
N MET A 151 2.63 6.86 -11.11
CA MET A 151 2.65 8.04 -11.97
C MET A 151 3.98 8.18 -12.73
N GLN A 152 5.11 7.85 -12.09
CA GLN A 152 6.42 7.86 -12.76
C GLN A 152 6.49 6.85 -13.90
N LEU A 153 5.88 5.67 -13.73
CA LEU A 153 5.86 4.60 -14.72
C LEU A 153 5.22 4.97 -16.09
N ARG A 154 4.54 6.11 -16.18
CA ARG A 154 3.86 6.60 -17.40
C ARG A 154 4.52 7.85 -18.01
N LYS A 155 5.69 8.26 -17.51
CA LYS A 155 6.31 9.55 -17.89
C LYS A 155 7.09 9.48 -19.19
N ASN A 156 7.78 8.38 -19.46
CA ASN A 156 8.62 8.22 -20.65
C ASN A 156 8.43 6.82 -21.25
N GLN A 157 8.92 6.65 -22.47
CA GLN A 157 8.75 5.40 -23.23
C GLN A 157 9.44 4.20 -22.56
N THR A 158 10.58 4.40 -21.89
CA THR A 158 11.35 3.35 -21.21
C THR A 158 10.57 2.80 -20.00
N LEU A 159 9.99 3.70 -19.21
CA LEU A 159 9.19 3.38 -18.04
C LEU A 159 7.83 2.76 -18.43
N GLU A 160 7.22 3.23 -19.51
CA GLU A 160 5.98 2.65 -20.04
C GLU A 160 6.21 1.19 -20.50
N LYS A 161 7.32 0.93 -21.19
CA LYS A 161 7.71 -0.44 -21.59
C LYS A 161 7.88 -1.35 -20.36
N PHE A 162 8.56 -0.87 -19.32
CA PHE A 162 8.71 -1.62 -18.08
C PHE A 162 7.36 -1.86 -17.38
N HIS A 163 6.47 -0.87 -17.39
CA HIS A 163 5.13 -0.99 -16.82
C HIS A 163 4.26 -2.01 -17.54
N GLU A 164 4.27 -2.02 -18.88
CA GLU A 164 3.55 -3.01 -19.67
C GLU A 164 4.15 -4.42 -19.49
N PHE A 165 5.48 -4.54 -19.40
CA PHE A 165 6.14 -5.79 -19.05
C PHE A 165 5.63 -6.32 -17.69
N LEU A 166 5.66 -5.50 -16.63
CA LEU A 166 5.17 -5.92 -15.32
C LEU A 166 3.69 -6.34 -15.34
N LYS A 167 2.84 -5.63 -16.10
CA LYS A 167 1.43 -6.01 -16.23
C LYS A 167 1.27 -7.36 -16.90
N LEU A 168 1.93 -7.56 -18.04
CA LEU A 168 1.83 -8.78 -18.84
C LEU A 168 2.30 -9.98 -18.03
N GLU A 169 3.48 -9.88 -17.41
CA GLU A 169 4.02 -10.97 -16.61
C GLU A 169 3.15 -11.26 -15.38
N ASN A 170 2.49 -10.25 -14.80
CA ASN A 170 1.56 -10.43 -13.69
C ASN A 170 0.24 -11.07 -14.14
N GLU A 171 -0.26 -10.72 -15.32
CA GLU A 171 -1.47 -11.31 -15.91
C GLU A 171 -1.26 -12.79 -16.27
N ILE A 172 -0.08 -13.14 -16.79
CA ILE A 172 0.31 -14.53 -17.09
C ILE A 172 0.56 -15.33 -15.79
N GLY A 173 0.86 -14.66 -14.67
CA GLY A 173 1.19 -15.30 -13.39
C GLY A 173 2.67 -15.68 -13.25
N ASN A 174 3.51 -15.11 -14.10
CA ASN A 174 4.97 -15.23 -14.02
C ASN A 174 5.56 -14.33 -12.94
N ILE A 175 4.91 -13.21 -12.63
CA ILE A 175 5.25 -12.40 -11.46
C ILE A 175 4.02 -12.14 -10.59
N THR A 176 4.25 -11.73 -9.35
CA THR A 176 3.20 -11.30 -8.43
C THR A 176 3.67 -10.11 -7.61
N ARG A 177 2.84 -9.07 -7.50
CA ARG A 177 3.10 -7.95 -6.60
C ARG A 177 2.93 -8.40 -5.15
N GLN A 178 3.96 -8.22 -4.33
CA GLN A 178 3.97 -8.66 -2.95
C GLN A 178 4.90 -7.76 -2.13
N GLU A 179 4.51 -7.43 -0.90
CA GLU A 179 5.39 -6.67 -0.01
C GLU A 179 6.61 -7.51 0.40
N ALA A 180 7.79 -6.89 0.39
CA ALA A 180 9.06 -7.56 0.65
C ALA A 180 9.06 -8.31 2.01
N VAL A 181 8.59 -7.66 3.07
CA VAL A 181 8.54 -8.28 4.41
C VAL A 181 7.57 -9.46 4.49
N SER A 182 6.55 -9.50 3.64
CA SER A 182 5.60 -10.62 3.57
C SER A 182 6.16 -11.84 2.85
N MET A 183 7.31 -11.71 2.18
CA MET A 183 8.02 -12.83 1.55
C MET A 183 8.92 -13.60 2.53
N VAL A 184 9.23 -13.01 3.68
CA VAL A 184 10.13 -13.60 4.68
C VAL A 184 9.53 -14.84 5.34
N PRO A 185 8.27 -14.84 5.85
CA PRO A 185 7.76 -15.99 6.60
C PRO A 185 7.76 -17.31 5.81
N PRO A 186 7.36 -17.37 4.52
CA PRO A 186 7.43 -18.60 3.73
C PRO A 186 8.86 -19.15 3.56
N LEU A 187 9.87 -18.28 3.46
CA LEU A 187 11.27 -18.71 3.35
C LEU A 187 11.77 -19.35 4.64
N PHE A 188 11.37 -18.81 5.80
CA PHE A 188 11.74 -19.37 7.10
C PHE A 188 10.94 -20.62 7.48
N LEU A 189 9.76 -20.83 6.91
CA LEU A 189 8.97 -22.03 7.13
C LEU A 189 9.62 -23.27 6.47
N ASP A 190 10.45 -23.06 5.45
CA ASP A 190 11.24 -24.09 4.73
C ASP A 190 10.42 -25.34 4.38
N VAL A 191 9.31 -25.10 3.66
CA VAL A 191 8.36 -26.15 3.30
C VAL A 191 8.97 -27.10 2.29
N CYS A 192 8.95 -28.39 2.62
CA CYS A 192 9.33 -29.47 1.71
C CYS A 192 8.09 -30.10 1.03
N PRO A 193 8.24 -30.76 -0.14
CA PRO A 193 7.12 -31.29 -0.92
C PRO A 193 6.20 -32.29 -0.19
N ASP A 194 6.71 -32.97 0.84
CA ASP A 194 6.00 -33.95 1.66
C ASP A 194 5.31 -33.33 2.90
N HIS A 195 5.49 -32.04 3.15
CA HIS A 195 4.85 -31.35 4.27
C HIS A 195 3.38 -31.04 3.98
N PHE A 196 2.53 -31.17 5.01
CA PHE A 196 1.16 -30.67 5.00
C PHE A 196 1.12 -29.25 5.56
N VAL A 197 0.80 -28.28 4.72
CA VAL A 197 0.83 -26.85 5.09
C VAL A 197 -0.59 -26.28 5.13
N LEU A 198 -0.86 -25.46 6.15
CA LEU A 198 -2.09 -24.69 6.28
C LEU A 198 -1.76 -23.20 6.31
N ASP A 199 -2.28 -22.45 5.34
CA ASP A 199 -2.33 -20.98 5.42
C ASP A 199 -3.68 -20.55 6.01
N SER A 200 -3.65 -19.98 7.21
CA SER A 200 -4.86 -19.53 7.93
C SER A 200 -5.28 -18.09 7.59
N LYS A 201 -4.47 -17.35 6.83
CA LYS A 201 -4.73 -15.95 6.45
C LYS A 201 -4.43 -15.70 4.98
N GLN A 202 -5.09 -16.45 4.10
CA GLN A 202 -5.09 -16.14 2.68
C GLN A 202 -6.05 -14.96 2.41
N PHE A 203 -5.51 -13.77 2.16
CA PHE A 203 -6.30 -12.65 1.63
C PHE A 203 -6.32 -12.72 0.10
N THR A 204 -7.38 -13.29 -0.46
CA THR A 204 -7.66 -13.20 -1.90
C THR A 204 -8.44 -11.90 -2.14
N VAL A 205 -7.80 -10.91 -2.77
CA VAL A 205 -8.50 -9.74 -3.29
C VAL A 205 -9.09 -10.14 -4.65
N HIS A 206 -10.40 -10.34 -4.70
CA HIS A 206 -11.16 -10.51 -5.95
C HIS A 206 -11.42 -9.17 -6.62
#